data_AF-A0A940YJC2-F1
#
_entry.id   AF-A0A940YJC2-F1
#
_cell.length_a   1.000
_cell.length_b   1.000
_cell.length_c   1.000
_cell.angle_alpha   90.00
_cell.angle_beta   90.00
_cell.angle_gamma   90.00
#
_symmetry.space_group_name_H-M   'P 1'
#
loop_
_entity.id
_entity.type
_entity.pdbx_description
1 polymer ?
#
loop_
_entity_poly.entity_id
_entity_poly.type
_entity_poly.pdbx_seq_one_letter_code
_entity_poly.pdbx_strand_id
1 'polypeptide(L)'
;MIYLLELPEGAPPHCWFAFDADDLRAKLDAAGGPPGHEIRVWPDESSAVLAFENEADPLWAGPGWHARRALYEQLLATEALAEG
;
A
#
# COMPACT_ATOMS: atom_id res chain seq x y z
N MET A 1 11.80 -0.55 -1.54
CA MET A 1 10.44 -0.62 -2.08
C MET A 1 9.56 0.31 -1.26
N ILE A 2 8.81 1.17 -1.93
CA ILE A 2 7.80 2.07 -1.37
C ILE A 2 6.45 1.36 -1.50
N TYR A 3 5.65 1.32 -0.44
CA TYR A 3 4.34 0.69 -0.43
C TYR A 3 3.24 1.75 -0.43
N LEU A 4 2.21 1.53 -1.24
CA LEU A 4 1.08 2.43 -1.39
C LEU A 4 -0.22 1.65 -1.22
N LEU A 5 -1.04 2.08 -0.27
CA LEU A 5 -2.39 1.59 -0.07
C LEU A 5 -3.38 2.66 -0.55
N GLU A 6 -4.18 2.30 -1.54
CA GLU A 6 -5.24 3.14 -2.07
C GLU A 6 -6.58 2.76 -1.43
N LEU A 7 -7.36 3.79 -1.06
CA LEU A 7 -8.65 3.68 -0.39
C LEU A 7 -9.76 4.32 -1.23
N PRO A 8 -10.12 3.73 -2.39
CA PRO A 8 -11.16 4.28 -3.26
C PRO A 8 -12.54 4.22 -2.60
N GLU A 9 -13.34 5.27 -2.79
CA GLU A 9 -14.74 5.27 -2.37
C GLU A 9 -15.55 4.34 -3.30
N GLY A 10 -16.14 3.28 -2.75
CA GLY A 10 -17.00 2.35 -3.49
C GLY A 10 -16.29 1.19 -4.20
N ALA A 11 -14.97 1.03 -4.02
CA ALA A 11 -14.23 -0.15 -4.47
C ALA A 11 -13.37 -0.72 -3.32
N PRO A 12 -12.94 -1.99 -3.39
CA PRO A 12 -12.04 -2.55 -2.38
C PRO A 12 -10.71 -1.79 -2.32
N PRO A 13 -10.15 -1.60 -1.11
CA PRO A 13 -8.77 -1.16 -0.96
C PRO A 13 -7.81 -2.08 -1.70
N HIS A 14 -6.75 -1.51 -2.25
CA HIS A 14 -5.70 -2.29 -2.88
C HIS A 14 -4.34 -1.67 -2.55
N CYS A 15 -3.33 -2.53 -2.41
CA CYS A 15 -1.97 -2.13 -2.11
C CYS A 15 -1.07 -2.51 -3.28
N TRP A 16 -0.10 -1.66 -3.59
CA TRP A 16 0.91 -1.88 -4.60
C TRP A 16 2.24 -1.26 -4.16
N PHE A 17 3.32 -1.54 -4.89
CA PHE A 17 4.63 -1.02 -4.55
C PHE A 17 5.33 -0.34 -5.73
N ALA A 18 6.25 0.55 -5.39
CA ALA A 18 7.27 1.06 -6.30
C ALA A 18 8.67 0.68 -5.81
N PHE A 19 9.63 0.48 -6.70
CA PHE A 19 11.00 0.16 -6.30
C PHE A 19 11.67 1.34 -5.62
N ASP A 20 11.51 2.53 -6.20
CA ASP A 20 12.04 3.81 -5.75
C ASP A 20 11.09 4.96 -6.16
N ALA A 21 11.55 6.21 -5.96
CA ALA A 21 10.76 7.40 -6.26
C ALA A 21 10.54 7.64 -7.76
N ASP A 22 11.45 7.19 -8.62
CA ASP A 22 11.33 7.35 -10.08
C ASP A 22 10.33 6.33 -10.65
N ASP A 23 10.37 5.08 -10.18
CA ASP A 23 9.34 4.08 -10.49
C ASP A 23 7.96 4.52 -9.99
N LEU A 24 7.89 5.09 -8.79
CA LEU A 24 6.64 5.65 -8.26
C LEU A 24 6.11 6.76 -9.18
N ARG A 25 6.97 7.71 -9.58
CA ARG A 25 6.59 8.79 -10.50
C ARG A 25 6.06 8.23 -11.81
N ALA A 26 6.78 7.29 -12.42
CA ALA A 26 6.41 6.70 -13.70
C ALA A 26 5.05 5.99 -13.63
N LYS A 27 4.78 5.26 -12.54
CA LYS A 27 3.49 4.58 -12.32
C LYS A 27 2.34 5.56 -12.16
N LEU A 28 2.53 6.64 -11.38
CA LEU A 28 1.51 7.68 -11.22
C LEU A 28 1.25 8.41 -12.53
N ASP A 29 2.29 8.77 -13.29
CA ASP A 29 2.14 9.42 -14.58
C ASP A 29 1.40 8.52 -15.59
N ALA A 30 1.70 7.21 -15.60
CA ALA A 30 1.00 6.22 -16.41
C ALA A 30 -0.48 6.07 -16.03
N ALA A 31 -0.82 6.28 -14.76
CA ALA A 31 -2.20 6.30 -14.27
C ALA A 31 -2.95 7.63 -14.55
N GLY A 32 -2.26 8.63 -15.13
CA GLY A 32 -2.82 9.96 -15.38
C GLY A 32 -2.70 10.93 -14.20
N GLY A 33 -1.82 10.64 -13.24
CA GLY A 33 -1.56 11.43 -12.04
C GLY A 33 -1.94 10.69 -10.75
N PRO A 34 -1.76 11.33 -9.58
CA PRO A 34 -2.20 10.77 -8.31
C PRO A 34 -3.73 10.62 -8.28
N PRO A 35 -4.26 9.53 -7.72
CA PRO A 35 -5.70 9.33 -7.63
C PRO A 35 -6.37 10.39 -6.74
N GLY A 36 -7.67 10.59 -6.97
CA GLY A 36 -8.49 11.56 -6.22
C GLY A 36 -9.00 11.05 -4.86
N HIS A 37 -8.63 9.83 -4.47
CA HIS A 37 -9.00 9.21 -3.19
C HIS A 37 -7.82 9.15 -2.21
N GLU A 38 -8.09 8.75 -0.97
CA GLU A 38 -7.05 8.67 0.07
C GLU A 38 -5.99 7.62 -0.29
N ILE A 39 -4.73 7.98 -0.09
CA ILE A 39 -3.57 7.10 -0.27
C ILE A 39 -2.75 7.13 1.02
N ARG A 40 -2.33 5.95 1.47
CA ARG A 40 -1.28 5.80 2.49
C ARG A 40 0.00 5.34 1.84
N VAL A 41 1.10 6.00 2.19
CA VAL A 41 2.42 5.74 1.62
C VAL A 41 3.37 5.38 2.76
N TRP A 42 4.06 4.26 2.61
CA TRP A 42 5.16 3.84 3.47
C TRP A 42 6.44 3.81 2.62
N PRO A 43 7.46 4.62 2.96
CA PRO A 43 8.66 4.77 2.13
C PRO A 43 9.51 3.51 2.04
N ASP A 44 9.33 2.57 2.96
CA ASP A 44 10.09 1.33 3.05
C ASP A 44 9.23 0.21 3.63
N GLU A 45 9.74 -1.02 3.56
CA GLU A 45 9.07 -2.20 4.10
C GLU A 45 8.92 -2.15 5.62
N SER A 46 9.93 -1.65 6.33
CA SER A 46 9.89 -1.60 7.79
C SER A 46 8.73 -0.73 8.31
N SER A 47 8.51 0.43 7.70
CA SER A 47 7.38 1.31 8.03
C SER A 47 6.03 0.72 7.62
N ALA A 48 5.96 -0.05 6.53
CA ALA A 48 4.77 -0.78 6.12
C ALA A 48 4.42 -1.91 7.11
N VAL A 49 5.42 -2.69 7.55
CA VAL A 49 5.27 -3.74 8.57
C VAL A 49 4.82 -3.15 9.89
N LEU A 50 5.46 -2.07 10.35
CA LEU A 50 5.07 -1.40 11.60
C LEU A 50 3.61 -0.90 11.55
N ALA A 51 3.15 -0.41 10.40
CA ALA A 51 1.76 -0.02 10.23
C ALA A 51 0.80 -1.21 10.26
N PHE A 52 1.17 -2.33 9.62
CA PHE A 52 0.39 -3.58 9.63
C PHE A 52 0.27 -4.20 11.04
N GLU A 53 1.35 -4.12 11.83
CA GLU A 53 1.41 -4.64 13.20
C GLU A 53 0.70 -3.75 14.22
N ASN A 54 0.50 -2.46 13.93
CA ASN A 54 -0.22 -1.54 14.80
C ASN A 54 -1.74 -1.78 14.75
N GLU A 55 -2.23 -2.76 15.52
CA GLU A 55 -3.65 -3.14 15.56
C GLU A 55 -4.57 -2.01 16.05
N ALA A 56 -4.02 -1.02 16.74
CA ALA A 56 -4.75 0.15 17.23
C ALA A 56 -4.92 1.26 16.18
N ASP A 57 -4.34 1.10 14.98
CA ASP A 57 -4.50 2.08 13.91
C ASP A 57 -5.99 2.21 13.51
N PRO A 58 -6.58 3.42 13.57
CA PRO A 58 -7.95 3.64 13.13
C PRO A 58 -8.22 3.23 11.68
N LEU A 59 -7.19 3.19 10.83
CA LEU A 59 -7.28 2.70 9.45
C LEU A 59 -7.75 1.25 9.36
N TRP A 60 -7.46 0.42 10.37
CA TRP A 60 -7.83 -0.99 10.42
C TRP A 60 -9.20 -1.23 11.07
N ALA A 61 -9.81 -0.21 11.66
CA ALA A 61 -11.06 -0.35 12.41
C ALA A 61 -12.27 -0.60 11.50
N GLY A 62 -13.24 -1.38 11.98
CA GLY A 62 -14.49 -1.65 11.26
C GLY A 62 -14.24 -2.28 9.88
N PRO A 63 -14.72 -1.68 8.76
CA PRO A 63 -14.44 -2.19 7.42
C PRO A 63 -12.97 -2.04 6.99
N GLY A 64 -12.12 -1.37 7.79
CA GLY A 64 -10.69 -1.20 7.56
C GLY A 64 -9.86 -2.49 7.53
N TRP A 65 -10.42 -3.63 7.94
CA TRP A 65 -9.76 -4.93 7.81
C TRP A 65 -9.43 -5.29 6.34
N HIS A 66 -10.23 -4.81 5.37
CA HIS A 66 -9.94 -4.99 3.95
C HIS A 66 -8.65 -4.27 3.54
N ALA A 67 -8.43 -3.07 4.08
CA ALA A 67 -7.22 -2.31 3.87
C ALA A 67 -6.00 -2.99 4.51
N ARG A 68 -6.16 -3.51 5.74
CA ARG A 68 -5.12 -4.30 6.42
C ARG A 68 -4.75 -5.55 5.64
N ARG A 69 -5.74 -6.24 5.09
CA ARG A 69 -5.54 -7.42 4.24
C ARG A 69 -4.82 -7.08 2.94
N ALA A 70 -5.18 -5.98 2.27
CA ALA A 70 -4.49 -5.56 1.05
C ALA A 70 -3.01 -5.27 1.32
N LEU A 71 -2.68 -4.61 2.43
CA LEU A 71 -1.29 -4.39 2.84
C LEU A 71 -0.55 -5.71 3.10
N TYR A 72 -1.19 -6.66 3.80
CA TYR A 72 -0.61 -7.98 4.07
C TYR A 72 -0.32 -8.77 2.79
N GLU A 73 -1.28 -8.82 1.86
CA GLU A 73 -1.11 -9.50 0.57
C GLU A 73 0.05 -8.89 -0.23
N GLN A 74 0.22 -7.56 -0.16
CA GLN A 74 1.33 -6.90 -0.83
C GLN A 74 2.69 -7.16 -0.17
N LEU A 75 2.77 -7.22 1.17
CA LEU A 75 4.00 -7.59 1.89
C LEU A 75 4.43 -9.02 1.55
N LEU A 76 3.49 -9.96 1.48
CA LEU A 76 3.79 -11.33 1.07
C LEU A 76 4.28 -11.40 -0.39
N ALA A 77 3.67 -10.61 -1.28
CA ALA A 77 4.05 -10.60 -2.69
C ALA A 77 5.46 -10.04 -2.90
N THR A 78 5.86 -9.01 -2.15
CA THR A 78 7.22 -8.46 -2.23
C THR A 78 8.26 -9.34 -1.56
N GLU A 79 7.92 -10.02 -0.46
CA GLU A 79 8.78 -11.04 0.17
C GLU A 79 9.10 -12.16 -0.83
N ALA A 80 8.08 -12.71 -1.51
CA ALA A 80 8.28 -13.73 -2.54
C ALA A 80 9.13 -13.27 -3.73
N LEU A 81 9.13 -11.98 -4.06
CA LEU A 81 9.99 -11.39 -5.09
C LEU A 81 11.44 -11.23 -4.62
N ALA A 82 11.67 -11.04 -3.32
CA ALA A 82 13.01 -10.88 -2.76
C ALA A 82 13.77 -12.21 -2.62
N GLU A 83 13.04 -13.33 -2.52
CA GLU A 83 13.62 -14.69 -2.42
C GLU A 83 13.88 -15.38 -3.78
N GLY A 84 13.48 -14.76 -4.91
CA GLY A 84 13.60 -15.32 -6.26
C GLY A 84 14.78 -14.77 -7.07
#